data_AF-A0A821WT72-F1
#
_entry.id   AF-A0A821WT72-F1
#
_cell.length_a   1.000
_cell.length_b   1.000
_cell.length_c   1.000
_cell.angle_alpha   90.00
_cell.angle_beta   90.00
_cell.angle_gamma   90.00
#
_symmetry.space_group_name_H-M   'P 1'
#
loop_
_entity.id
_entity.type
_entity.pdbx_description
1 polymer ?
#
loop_
_entity_poly.entity_id
_entity_poly.type
_entity_poly.pdbx_seq_one_letter_code
_entity_poly.pdbx_strand_id
1 'polypeptide(L)'
;MMVFSGFLIDLKSVFSFLQWLQWFSAFRYATNLLTINEFRNLKFCLTNNTQICPLTGEEILIQHHIPYNNNWDMWKNLLALLIMIITFLFMTFIQLLRMKKVK
;
A
#
# COMPACT_ATOMS: atom_id res chain seq x y z
N MET A 1 9.84 -0.75 6.99
CA MET A 1 8.77 -0.53 6.01
C MET A 1 7.48 -1.30 6.33
N MET A 2 7.55 -2.59 6.69
CA MET A 2 6.34 -3.41 6.97
C MET A 2 5.46 -2.91 8.13
N VAL A 3 6.05 -2.41 9.21
CA VAL A 3 5.30 -1.90 10.39
C VAL A 3 4.36 -0.73 10.03
N PHE A 4 4.75 0.10 9.05
CA PHE A 4 3.96 1.24 8.59
C PHE A 4 3.10 0.93 7.35
N SER A 5 2.84 -0.35 7.05
CA SER A 5 2.01 -0.75 5.91
C SER A 5 0.53 -0.43 6.11
N GLY A 6 0.09 -0.23 7.36
CA GLY A 6 -1.34 -0.09 7.71
C GLY A 6 -2.05 -1.42 7.95
N PHE A 7 -1.36 -2.55 7.78
CA PHE A 7 -1.90 -3.89 8.06
C PHE A 7 -1.71 -4.30 9.53
N LEU A 8 -0.52 -4.07 10.09
CA LEU A 8 -0.17 -4.48 11.46
C LEU A 8 -0.56 -3.45 12.53
N ILE A 9 -0.52 -2.17 12.17
CA ILE A 9 -0.80 -1.05 13.07
C ILE A 9 -1.73 -0.10 12.32
N ASP A 10 -2.81 0.31 12.99
CA ASP A 10 -3.69 1.36 12.47
C ASP A 10 -2.93 2.68 12.50
N LEU A 11 -2.73 3.26 11.32
CA LEU A 11 -1.95 4.47 11.08
C LEU A 11 -2.59 5.71 11.71
N LYS A 12 -3.87 5.65 12.07
CA LYS A 12 -4.57 6.70 12.83
C LYS A 12 -4.21 6.68 14.32
N SER A 13 -3.78 5.53 14.85
CA SER A 13 -3.37 5.37 16.25
C SER A 13 -1.90 5.76 16.50
N VAL A 14 -1.10 5.87 15.44
CA VAL A 14 0.33 6.23 15.54
C VAL A 14 0.46 7.71 15.91
N PHE A 15 1.47 8.03 16.73
CA PHE A 15 1.81 9.43 17.05
C PHE A 15 1.87 10.28 15.76
N SER A 16 1.17 11.41 15.75
CA SER A 16 1.08 12.30 14.59
C SER A 16 2.47 12.68 14.02
N PHE A 17 3.47 12.81 14.89
CA PHE A 17 4.86 13.04 14.48
C PHE A 17 5.50 11.89 13.68
N LEU A 18 5.11 10.63 13.89
CA LEU A 18 5.64 9.48 13.15
C LEU A 18 4.81 9.14 11.91
N GLN A 19 3.62 9.75 11.78
CA GLN A 19 2.69 9.44 10.70
C GLN A 19 3.24 9.77 9.31
N TRP A 20 4.10 10.78 9.17
CA TRP A 20 4.71 11.12 7.87
C TRP A 20 5.64 10.02 7.33
N LEU A 21 6.20 9.16 8.20
CA LEU A 21 7.10 8.09 7.77
C LEU A 21 6.37 7.03 6.92
N GLN A 22 5.05 6.95 7.05
CA GLN A 22 4.21 6.05 6.24
C GLN A 22 4.33 6.33 4.73
N TRP A 23 4.62 7.57 4.34
CA TRP A 23 4.72 7.99 2.94
C TRP A 23 6.02 7.52 2.27
N PHE A 24 7.04 7.19 3.05
CA PHE A 24 8.30 6.61 2.57
C PHE A 24 8.25 5.07 2.49
N SER A 25 7.18 4.44 2.96
CA SER A 25 7.07 2.99 3.00
C SER A 25 6.56 2.41 1.69
N ALA A 26 7.44 1.79 0.92
CA ALA A 26 7.04 1.01 -0.27
C ALA A 26 6.01 -0.07 0.06
N PHE A 27 6.11 -0.68 1.25
CA PHE A 27 5.16 -1.70 1.69
C PHE A 27 3.73 -1.15 1.83
N ARG A 28 3.54 0.12 2.23
CA ARG A 28 2.20 0.72 2.33
C ARG A 28 1.51 0.78 0.98
N TYR A 29 2.21 1.29 -0.04
CA TYR A 29 1.64 1.40 -1.39
C TYR A 29 1.39 0.03 -2.01
N ALA A 30 2.29 -0.92 -1.76
CA ALA A 30 2.12 -2.30 -2.21
C ALA A 30 0.91 -2.98 -1.53
N THR A 31 0.79 -2.92 -0.19
CA THR A 31 -0.36 -3.51 0.50
C THR A 31 -1.67 -2.88 0.06
N ASN A 32 -1.74 -1.56 -0.06
CA ASN A 32 -2.94 -0.89 -0.58
C ASN A 32 -3.31 -1.36 -1.99
N LEU A 33 -2.31 -1.50 -2.88
CA LEU A 33 -2.54 -1.99 -4.25
C LEU A 33 -3.08 -3.42 -4.25
N LEU A 34 -2.47 -4.32 -3.47
CA LEU A 34 -2.91 -5.71 -3.34
C LEU A 34 -4.31 -5.81 -2.73
N THR A 35 -4.58 -5.07 -1.65
CA THR A 35 -5.90 -5.08 -0.99
C THR A 35 -6.98 -4.57 -1.92
N ILE A 36 -6.74 -3.50 -2.70
CA ILE A 36 -7.70 -3.04 -3.71
C ILE A 36 -7.91 -4.11 -4.79
N ASN A 37 -6.84 -4.74 -5.28
CA ASN A 37 -6.95 -5.75 -6.34
C ASN A 37 -7.69 -7.02 -5.90
N GLU A 38 -7.43 -7.49 -4.68
CA GLU A 38 -8.03 -8.71 -4.15
C GLU A 38 -9.47 -8.49 -3.69
N PHE A 39 -9.75 -7.45 -2.90
CA PHE A 39 -11.07 -7.28 -2.28
C PHE A 39 -12.11 -6.63 -3.18
N ARG A 40 -11.73 -6.11 -4.35
CA ARG A 40 -12.68 -5.49 -5.27
C ARG A 40 -13.66 -6.54 -5.79
N ASN A 41 -14.96 -6.23 -5.66
CA ASN A 41 -16.07 -7.09 -6.07
C ASN A 41 -16.18 -8.44 -5.34
N LEU A 42 -15.45 -8.65 -4.23
CA LEU A 42 -15.61 -9.85 -3.41
C LEU A 42 -16.78 -9.70 -2.44
N LYS A 43 -17.50 -10.82 -2.23
CA LYS A 43 -18.55 -10.95 -1.22
C LYS A 43 -18.22 -12.17 -0.36
N PHE A 44 -18.14 -11.97 0.95
CA PHE A 44 -17.90 -13.03 1.91
C PHE A 44 -19.23 -13.41 2.56
N CYS A 45 -19.57 -14.69 2.49
CA CYS A 45 -20.81 -15.24 3.03
C CYS A 45 -20.44 -16.35 4.03
N LEU A 46 -21.04 -16.33 5.21
CA LEU A 46 -20.85 -17.37 6.23
C LEU A 46 -21.78 -18.55 5.90
N THR A 47 -21.19 -19.66 5.43
CA THR A 47 -21.76 -21.01 5.21
C THR A 47 -23.21 -21.16 4.71
N ASN A 48 -23.29 -21.67 3.48
CA ASN A 48 -24.30 -22.47 2.73
C ASN A 48 -25.83 -22.35 2.92
N ASN A 49 -26.38 -21.90 4.04
CA ASN A 49 -27.83 -21.95 4.29
C ASN A 49 -28.51 -20.59 4.54
N THR A 50 -27.74 -19.49 4.51
CA THR A 50 -28.33 -18.15 4.53
C THR A 50 -27.79 -17.36 3.33
N GLN A 51 -28.68 -16.87 2.47
CA GLN A 51 -28.35 -15.96 1.35
C GLN A 51 -27.89 -14.57 1.84
N ILE A 52 -27.57 -14.44 3.13
CA ILE A 52 -27.14 -13.21 3.77
C ILE A 52 -25.61 -13.21 3.67
N CYS A 53 -25.07 -12.37 2.79
CA CYS A 53 -23.64 -12.10 2.70
C CYS A 53 -23.38 -10.79 3.44
N PRO A 54 -23.06 -10.84 4.76
CA PRO A 54 -22.99 -9.65 5.59
C PRO A 54 -21.71 -8.84 5.39
N LEU A 55 -20.73 -9.35 4.63
CA LEU A 55 -19.43 -8.71 4.49
C LEU A 55 -19.03 -8.60 3.02
N THR A 56 -18.93 -7.37 2.54
CA THR A 56 -18.41 -7.05 1.21
C THR A 56 -16.94 -6.64 1.29
N GLY A 57 -16.17 -6.92 0.24
CA GLY A 57 -14.79 -6.45 0.15
C GLY A 57 -14.68 -4.92 0.18
N GLU A 58 -15.72 -4.21 -0.23
CA GLU A 58 -15.82 -2.75 -0.15
C GLU A 58 -15.88 -2.24 1.29
N GLU A 59 -16.64 -2.89 2.17
CA GLU A 59 -16.69 -2.54 3.60
C GLU A 59 -15.32 -2.72 4.28
N ILE A 60 -14.56 -3.76 3.87
CA ILE A 60 -13.19 -3.97 4.35
C ILE A 60 -12.28 -2.83 3.89
N LEU A 61 -12.40 -2.38 2.63
CA LEU A 61 -11.63 -1.24 2.11
C LEU A 61 -11.96 0.08 2.84
N ILE A 62 -13.23 0.32 3.16
CA ILE A 62 -13.68 1.46 3.99
C ILE A 62 -13.04 1.40 5.37
N GLN A 63 -13.05 0.23 6.02
CA GLN A 63 -12.48 0.04 7.35
C GLN A 63 -10.97 0.35 7.37
N HIS A 64 -10.24 -0.08 6.35
CA HIS A 64 -8.81 0.20 6.21
C HIS A 64 -8.48 1.62 5.73
N HIS A 65 -9.48 2.50 5.54
CA HIS A 65 -9.32 3.88 5.07
C HIS A 65 -8.54 3.99 3.74
N ILE A 66 -8.70 2.99 2.87
CA ILE A 66 -8.06 2.97 1.56
C ILE A 66 -9.02 3.65 0.57
N PRO A 67 -8.64 4.75 -0.09
CA PRO A 67 -9.50 5.34 -1.11
C PRO A 67 -9.59 4.38 -2.31
N TYR A 68 -10.80 3.92 -2.64
CA TYR A 68 -11.06 3.02 -3.78
C TYR A 68 -12.15 3.54 -4.72
N ASN A 69 -12.64 4.78 -4.52
CA ASN A 69 -13.76 5.34 -5.26
C ASN A 69 -13.49 5.43 -6.77
N ASN A 70 -12.24 5.69 -7.17
CA ASN A 70 -11.86 5.80 -8.56
C ASN A 70 -10.79 4.76 -8.91
N ASN A 71 -10.84 4.22 -10.14
CA ASN A 71 -9.76 3.37 -10.70
C ASN A 71 -8.38 4.05 -10.62
N TRP A 72 -8.36 5.39 -10.60
CA TRP A 72 -7.16 6.20 -10.45
C TRP A 72 -6.44 5.99 -9.11
N ASP A 73 -7.14 5.65 -8.03
CA ASP A 73 -6.52 5.46 -6.71
C ASP A 73 -5.61 4.22 -6.69
N MET A 74 -5.95 3.20 -7.46
CA MET A 74 -5.07 2.05 -7.71
C MET A 74 -3.79 2.49 -8.44
N TRP A 75 -3.94 3.27 -9.52
CA TRP A 75 -2.82 3.77 -10.32
C TRP A 75 -1.89 4.71 -9.54
N LYS A 76 -2.41 5.52 -8.61
CA LYS A 76 -1.57 6.35 -7.74
C LYS A 76 -0.59 5.52 -6.91
N ASN A 77 -1.04 4.42 -6.32
CA ASN A 77 -0.19 3.53 -5.53
C ASN A 77 0.90 2.87 -6.39
N LEU A 78 0.54 2.45 -7.61
CA LEU A 78 1.48 1.88 -8.57
C LEU A 78 2.52 2.91 -9.04
N LEU A 79 2.08 4.13 -9.36
CA LEU A 79 2.95 5.23 -9.76
C LEU A 79 3.93 5.61 -8.65
N ALA A 80 3.46 5.65 -7.39
CA ALA A 80 4.31 5.92 -6.24
C ALA A 80 5.43 4.87 -6.09
N LEU A 81 5.12 3.59 -6.31
CA LEU A 81 6.11 2.50 -6.33
C LEU A 81 7.15 2.70 -7.44
N LEU A 82 6.72 3.03 -8.65
CA LEU A 82 7.63 3.31 -9.76
C LEU A 82 8.55 4.50 -9.46
N ILE A 83 8.02 5.58 -8.89
CA ILE A 83 8.80 6.76 -8.51
C ILE A 83 9.86 6.38 -7.46
N MET A 84 9.51 5.60 -6.43
CA MET A 84 10.49 5.14 -5.44
C MET A 84 11.60 4.29 -6.08
N ILE A 85 11.25 3.38 -7.01
CA ILE A 85 12.24 2.58 -7.74
C ILE A 85 13.20 3.47 -8.52
N ILE A 86 12.67 4.41 -9.31
CA ILE A 86 13.49 5.35 -10.11
C ILE A 86 14.41 6.15 -9.19
N THR A 87 13.90 6.62 -8.04
CA THR A 87 14.68 7.41 -7.09
C THR A 87 15.83 6.59 -6.48
N PHE A 88 15.58 5.35 -6.08
CA PHE A 88 16.63 4.46 -5.58
C PHE A 88 17.65 4.10 -6.66
N LEU A 89 17.19 3.80 -7.87
CA LEU A 89 18.09 3.54 -9.00
C LEU A 89 18.97 4.76 -9.30
N PHE A 90 18.40 5.95 -9.32
CA PHE A 90 19.14 7.19 -9.52
C PHE A 90 20.19 7.42 -8.43
N MET A 91 19.82 7.21 -7.15
CA MET A 91 20.77 7.26 -6.04
C MET A 91 21.90 6.23 -6.21
N THR A 92 21.58 4.98 -6.56
CA THR A 92 22.62 3.96 -6.79
C THR A 92 23.52 4.30 -7.98
N PHE A 93 22.96 4.88 -9.04
CA PHE A 93 23.71 5.31 -10.20
C PHE A 93 24.74 6.40 -9.84
N ILE A 94 24.33 7.41 -9.06
CA ILE A 94 25.25 8.43 -8.52
C ILE A 94 26.33 7.78 -7.65
N GLN A 95 25.97 6.86 -6.76
CA GLN A 95 26.94 6.20 -5.90
C GLN A 95 27.97 5.39 -6.71
N LEU A 96 27.53 4.66 -7.74
CA LEU A 96 28.41 3.93 -8.65
C LEU A 96 29.37 4.86 -9.40
N LEU A 97 28.91 6.05 -9.84
CA LEU A 97 29.77 7.05 -10.46
C LEU A 97 30.83 7.61 -9.49
N ARG A 98 30.52 7.67 -8.19
CA ARG A 98 31.45 8.17 -7.16
C ARG A 98 32.47 7.12 -6.69
N MET A 99 32.23 5.83 -6.93
CA MET A 99 33.17 4.79 -6.52
C MET A 99 34.47 4.92 -7.31
N LYS A 100 35.59 5.09 -6.60
CA LYS A 100 36.92 5.04 -7.22
C LYS A 100 37.16 3.62 -7.71
N LYS A 101 37.40 3.47 -9.01
CA LYS A 101 37.92 2.22 -9.56
C LYS A 101 39.34 2.06 -9.03
N VAL A 102 39.57 1.02 -8.23
CA VAL A 102 40.93 0.61 -7.85
C VAL A 102 41.60 0.12 -9.14
N LYS A 103 42.76 0.68 -9.47
CA LYS A 103 43.59 0.23 -10.59
C LYS A 103 44.18 -1.14 -10.30
#